data_AF-A0A9P4HQW6-F1
#
_entry.id   AF-A0A9P4HQW6-F1
#
_cell.length_a   1.000
_cell.length_b   1.000
_cell.length_c   1.000
_cell.angle_alpha   90.00
_cell.angle_beta   90.00
_cell.angle_gamma   90.00
#
_symmetry.space_group_name_H-M   'P 1'
#
loop_
_entity.id
_entity.type
_entity.pdbx_description
1 polymer ?
#
loop_
_entity_poly.entity_id
_entity_poly.type
_entity_poly.pdbx_seq_one_letter_code
_entity_poly.pdbx_strand_id
1 'polypeptide(L)'
;YQLIYLVALALIKFSILSFYTIISDKRCYRTAIYAMMAIVGVFTVIMVFVNAFECSKPSDAFNWEILLYGYGHCRNLHHVYFGQAGFNIGSDIIIICLPFPILAKLQMKRARRIALFGIFAVGIISILASILRLWALTLWAATWDAPYAGGPILLYTQVELNAAMISASFPALKALVTHTL
;
A
#
# COMPACT_ATOMS: atom_id res chain seq x y z
N TYR A 1 4.13 2.74 -14.86
CA TYR A 1 2.99 2.50 -13.94
C TYR A 1 3.46 2.02 -12.56
N GLN A 2 4.49 1.15 -12.47
CA GLN A 2 5.00 0.62 -11.19
C GLN A 2 5.47 1.71 -10.21
N LEU A 3 6.21 2.72 -10.68
CA LEU A 3 6.68 3.83 -9.84
C LEU A 3 5.53 4.66 -9.22
N ILE A 4 4.52 4.98 -10.03
CA ILE A 4 3.35 5.75 -9.58
C ILE A 4 2.58 4.98 -8.51
N TYR A 5 2.42 3.67 -8.69
CA TYR A 5 1.77 2.80 -7.71
C TYR A 5 2.52 2.76 -6.37
N LEU A 6 3.84 2.60 -6.40
CA LEU A 6 4.73 2.62 -5.23
C LEU A 6 4.58 3.92 -4.42
N VAL A 7 4.63 5.06 -5.12
CA VAL A 7 4.54 6.38 -4.50
C VAL A 7 3.12 6.64 -3.97
N ALA A 8 2.09 6.25 -4.73
CA ALA A 8 0.70 6.41 -4.32
C ALA A 8 0.40 5.62 -3.04
N LEU A 9 0.84 4.36 -2.94
CA LEU A 9 0.69 3.56 -1.73
C LEU A 9 1.41 4.18 -0.53
N ALA A 10 2.63 4.67 -0.72
CA ALA A 10 3.37 5.33 0.35
C ALA A 10 2.65 6.57 0.87
N LEU A 11 2.11 7.40 -0.03
CA LEU A 11 1.32 8.59 0.31
C LEU A 11 0.05 8.23 1.10
N ILE A 12 -0.66 7.17 0.70
CA ILE A 12 -1.84 6.68 1.41
C ILE A 12 -1.46 6.27 2.84
N LYS A 13 -0.36 5.53 3.01
CA LYS A 13 0.16 5.14 4.33
C LYS A 13 0.50 6.37 5.16
N PHE A 14 1.26 7.32 4.61
CA PHE A 14 1.59 8.57 5.30
C PHE A 14 0.36 9.35 5.76
N SER A 15 -0.70 9.40 4.95
CA SER A 15 -1.97 10.03 5.33
C SER A 15 -2.59 9.38 6.57
N ILE A 16 -2.69 8.04 6.58
CA ILE A 16 -3.22 7.27 7.72
C ILE A 16 -2.36 7.46 8.98
N LEU A 17 -1.03 7.36 8.86
CA LEU A 17 -0.12 7.54 10.00
C LEU A 17 -0.15 8.99 10.53
N SER A 18 -0.30 9.98 9.66
CA SER A 18 -0.46 11.37 10.09
C SER A 18 -1.74 11.55 10.90
N PHE A 19 -2.85 10.94 10.47
CA PHE A 19 -4.09 10.91 11.24
C PHE A 19 -3.91 10.22 12.60
N TYR A 20 -3.14 9.12 12.65
CA TYR A 20 -2.81 8.44 13.91
C TYR A 20 -1.96 9.28 14.87
N THR A 21 -1.16 10.20 14.35
CA THR A 21 -0.38 11.11 15.19
C THR A 21 -1.29 12.11 15.91
N ILE A 22 -2.36 12.56 15.27
CA ILE A 22 -3.32 13.53 15.84
C ILE A 22 -4.15 12.89 16.97
N ILE A 23 -4.54 11.61 16.83
CA ILE A 23 -5.31 10.90 17.87
C ILE A 23 -4.44 10.44 19.05
N SER A 24 -3.13 10.29 18.85
CA SER A 24 -2.21 9.74 19.84
C SER A 24 -1.57 10.82 20.71
N ASP A 25 -2.01 10.95 21.96
CA ASP A 25 -1.44 11.92 22.92
C ASP A 25 -0.14 11.41 23.58
N LYS A 26 0.06 10.08 23.62
CA LYS A 26 1.19 9.44 24.30
C LYS A 26 2.47 9.46 23.45
N ARG A 27 3.57 9.94 24.03
CA ARG A 27 4.90 10.03 23.38
C ARG A 27 5.40 8.71 22.79
N CYS A 28 5.28 7.59 23.52
CA CYS A 28 5.71 6.27 23.01
C CYS A 28 5.01 5.87 21.70
N TYR A 29 3.70 6.17 21.58
CA TYR A 29 2.94 5.83 20.38
C TYR A 29 3.29 6.77 19.22
N ARG A 30 3.51 8.06 19.48
CA ARG A 30 4.02 8.99 18.47
C ARG A 30 5.37 8.53 17.93
N THR A 31 6.29 8.08 18.79
CA THR A 31 7.58 7.53 18.35
C THR A 31 7.40 6.30 17.45
N ALA A 32 6.51 5.37 17.81
CA ALA A 32 6.21 4.20 16.98
C ALA A 32 5.63 4.58 15.60
N ILE A 33 4.74 5.58 15.56
CA ILE A 33 4.17 6.10 14.31
C ILE A 33 5.25 6.74 13.43
N TYR A 34 6.11 7.62 13.99
CA TYR A 34 7.22 8.22 13.24
C TYR A 34 8.24 7.19 12.77
N ALA A 35 8.54 6.17 13.59
CA ALA A 35 9.40 5.06 13.19
C ALA A 35 8.80 4.30 11.99
N MET A 36 7.50 4.01 12.02
CA MET A 36 6.82 3.35 10.91
C MET A 36 6.78 4.22 9.65
N MET A 37 6.55 5.53 9.79
CA MET A 37 6.67 6.48 8.66
C MET A 37 8.07 6.45 8.05
N ALA A 38 9.12 6.48 8.86
CA ALA A 38 10.50 6.40 8.38
C ALA A 38 10.77 5.07 7.66
N ILE A 39 10.33 3.95 8.23
CA ILE A 39 10.49 2.60 7.65
C ILE A 39 9.82 2.51 6.28
N VAL A 40 8.56 2.95 6.18
CA VAL A 40 7.82 2.94 4.90
C VAL A 40 8.48 3.88 3.89
N GLY A 41 8.87 5.09 4.31
CA GLY A 41 9.51 6.07 3.44
C GLY A 41 10.85 5.58 2.88
N VAL A 42 11.74 5.08 3.74
CA VAL A 42 13.04 4.53 3.33
C VAL A 42 12.84 3.36 2.38
N PHE A 43 11.90 2.45 2.69
CA PHE A 43 11.59 1.33 1.81
C PHE A 43 11.09 1.79 0.44
N THR A 44 10.13 2.71 0.38
CA THR A 44 9.62 3.25 -0.89
C THR A 44 10.74 3.90 -1.71
N VAL A 45 11.61 4.69 -1.09
CA VAL A 45 12.75 5.33 -1.78
C VAL A 45 13.68 4.28 -2.37
N ILE A 46 14.07 3.27 -1.58
CA ILE A 46 14.90 2.16 -2.06
C ILE A 46 14.23 1.47 -3.25
N MET A 47 12.94 1.14 -3.15
CA MET A 47 12.23 0.44 -4.22
C MET A 47 12.07 1.30 -5.47
N VAL A 48 11.89 2.62 -5.33
CA VAL A 48 11.88 3.54 -6.47
C VAL A 48 13.22 3.54 -7.19
N PHE A 49 14.35 3.60 -6.47
CA PHE A 49 15.67 3.51 -7.09
C PHE A 49 15.92 2.15 -7.74
N VAL A 50 15.54 1.07 -7.06
CA VAL A 50 15.65 -0.28 -7.61
C VAL A 50 14.84 -0.42 -8.89
N ASN A 51 13.59 0.07 -8.91
CA ASN A 51 12.70 0.07 -10.08
C ASN A 51 13.17 1.01 -11.20
N ALA A 52 13.79 2.14 -10.85
CA ALA A 52 14.32 3.10 -11.82
C ALA A 52 15.58 2.58 -12.54
N PHE A 53 16.37 1.73 -11.88
CA PHE A 53 17.62 1.16 -12.41
C PHE A 53 17.52 -0.34 -12.76
N GLU A 54 16.32 -0.85 -13.05
CA GLU A 54 16.14 -2.27 -13.44
C GLU A 54 16.75 -2.61 -14.81
N CYS A 55 16.81 -1.63 -15.70
CA CYS A 55 17.39 -1.74 -17.04
C CYS A 55 18.67 -0.90 -17.12
N SER A 56 19.72 -1.43 -17.78
CA SER A 56 20.99 -0.70 -17.95
C SER A 56 20.89 0.47 -18.93
N LYS A 57 19.86 0.48 -19.80
CA LYS A 57 19.55 1.60 -20.70
C LYS A 57 18.09 2.01 -20.50
N PRO A 58 17.80 3.31 -20.29
CA PRO A 58 16.42 3.79 -20.11
C PRO A 58 15.57 3.70 -21.38
N SER A 59 16.19 3.58 -22.57
CA SER A 59 15.50 3.36 -23.85
C SER A 59 14.79 2.00 -23.93
N ASP A 60 15.36 0.98 -23.29
CA ASP A 60 14.82 -0.38 -23.34
C ASP A 60 13.57 -0.50 -22.45
N ALA A 61 13.48 0.32 -21.39
CA ALA A 61 12.33 0.41 -20.47
C ALA A 61 11.05 0.97 -21.12
N PHE A 62 11.18 1.75 -22.20
CA PHE A 62 10.06 2.32 -22.96
C PHE A 62 9.69 1.47 -24.18
N ASN A 63 10.44 0.40 -24.46
CA ASN A 63 10.21 -0.40 -25.64
C ASN A 63 9.02 -1.35 -25.41
N TRP A 64 8.04 -1.29 -26.30
CA TRP A 64 6.82 -2.11 -26.29
C TRP A 64 7.11 -3.63 -26.32
N GLU A 65 8.33 -4.02 -26.70
CA GLU A 65 8.80 -5.40 -26.74
C GLU A 65 8.95 -6.07 -25.37
N ILE A 66 9.03 -5.31 -24.26
CA ILE A 66 9.06 -5.88 -22.89
C ILE A 66 7.76 -6.65 -22.59
N LEU A 67 6.64 -6.23 -23.17
CA LEU A 67 5.33 -6.89 -23.07
C LEU A 67 5.22 -8.14 -23.97
N LEU A 68 6.09 -8.30 -24.97
CA LEU A 68 6.01 -9.37 -25.99
C LEU A 68 7.08 -10.46 -25.85
N TYR A 69 8.31 -10.11 -25.48
CA TYR A 69 9.44 -11.05 -25.39
C TYR A 69 9.91 -11.32 -23.95
N GLY A 70 9.30 -10.68 -22.95
CA GLY A 70 9.69 -10.80 -21.55
C GLY A 70 11.05 -10.14 -21.24
N TYR A 71 11.53 -10.33 -20.00
CA TYR A 71 12.70 -9.71 -19.37
C TYR A 71 14.08 -10.02 -20.03
N GLY A 72 14.15 -10.25 -21.35
CA GLY A 72 15.40 -10.58 -22.04
C GLY A 72 16.46 -9.46 -22.03
N HIS A 73 16.07 -8.20 -21.79
CA HIS A 73 16.97 -7.04 -21.79
C HIS A 73 17.15 -6.35 -20.42
N CYS A 74 16.34 -6.69 -19.41
CA CYS A 74 16.37 -6.09 -18.09
C CYS A 74 16.55 -7.16 -17.00
N ARG A 75 17.09 -6.77 -15.84
CA ARG A 75 17.40 -7.73 -14.79
C ARG A 75 16.12 -8.37 -14.25
N ASN A 76 16.09 -9.70 -14.12
CA ASN A 76 14.96 -10.42 -13.53
C ASN A 76 14.83 -10.07 -12.05
N LEU A 77 13.88 -9.18 -11.71
CA LEU A 77 13.64 -8.70 -10.33
C LEU A 77 12.51 -9.43 -9.60
N HIS A 78 12.17 -10.64 -10.03
CA HIS A 78 11.05 -11.41 -9.48
C HIS A 78 11.09 -11.50 -7.94
N HIS A 79 12.26 -11.81 -7.37
CA HIS A 79 12.45 -11.90 -5.92
C HIS A 79 12.23 -10.56 -5.20
N VAL A 80 12.62 -9.45 -5.84
CA VAL A 80 12.42 -8.10 -5.30
C VAL A 80 10.94 -7.75 -5.28
N TYR A 81 10.19 -8.07 -6.34
CA TYR A 81 8.76 -7.83 -6.39
C TYR A 81 7.97 -8.65 -5.36
N PHE A 82 8.35 -9.92 -5.13
CA PHE A 82 7.77 -10.72 -4.05
C PHE A 82 8.08 -10.13 -2.67
N GLY A 83 9.33 -9.71 -2.44
CA GLY A 83 9.72 -9.02 -1.20
C GLY A 83 8.96 -7.71 -0.99
N GLN A 84 8.76 -6.95 -2.08
CA GLN A 84 7.96 -5.72 -2.08
C GLN A 84 6.54 -5.96 -1.64
N ALA A 85 5.89 -6.96 -2.24
CA ALA A 85 4.50 -7.28 -1.93
C ALA A 85 4.36 -7.77 -0.48
N GLY A 86 5.29 -8.60 -0.02
CA GLY A 86 5.35 -9.05 1.38
C GLY A 86 5.51 -7.90 2.37
N PHE A 87 6.43 -6.97 2.10
CA PHE A 87 6.61 -5.77 2.94
C PHE A 87 5.38 -4.86 2.91
N ASN A 88 4.75 -4.71 1.74
CA ASN A 88 3.56 -3.87 1.60
C ASN A 88 2.40 -4.40 2.45
N ILE A 89 2.13 -5.71 2.38
CA ILE A 89 1.12 -6.38 3.20
C ILE A 89 1.48 -6.33 4.68
N GLY A 90 2.74 -6.64 5.03
CA GLY A 90 3.19 -6.62 6.42
C GLY A 90 3.04 -5.23 7.05
N SER A 91 3.39 -4.19 6.32
CA SER A 91 3.21 -2.81 6.78
C SER A 91 1.73 -2.43 6.92
N ASP A 92 0.85 -2.87 6.02
CA ASP A 92 -0.60 -2.63 6.14
C ASP A 92 -1.19 -3.27 7.41
N ILE A 93 -0.80 -4.52 7.70
CA ILE A 93 -1.23 -5.21 8.92
C ILE A 93 -0.75 -4.46 10.17
N ILE A 94 0.52 -4.04 10.22
CA ILE A 94 1.07 -3.29 11.35
C ILE A 94 0.31 -1.98 11.56
N ILE A 95 0.04 -1.24 10.48
CA ILE A 95 -0.70 0.03 10.53
C ILE A 95 -2.10 -0.20 11.07
N ILE A 96 -2.81 -1.22 10.58
CA ILE A 96 -4.17 -1.57 11.05
C ILE A 96 -4.18 -2.02 12.52
N CYS A 97 -3.14 -2.69 12.99
CA CYS A 97 -3.01 -3.12 14.39
C CYS A 97 -2.57 -2.00 15.34
N LEU A 98 -1.88 -0.97 14.85
CA LEU A 98 -1.35 0.14 15.66
C LEU A 98 -2.38 0.84 16.56
N PRO A 99 -3.63 1.13 16.12
CA PRO A 99 -4.61 1.80 16.97
C PRO A 99 -5.19 0.89 18.07
N PHE A 100 -5.25 -0.43 17.89
CA PHE A 100 -5.85 -1.36 18.87
C PHE A 100 -5.36 -1.17 20.32
N PRO A 101 -4.05 -1.16 20.60
CA PRO A 101 -3.54 -0.98 21.96
C PRO A 101 -3.79 0.43 22.52
N ILE A 102 -3.91 1.46 21.66
CA ILE A 102 -4.27 2.83 22.09
C ILE A 102 -5.73 2.83 22.59
N LEU A 103 -6.59 2.09 21.89
CA LEU A 103 -8.04 2.05 22.13
C LEU A 103 -8.42 1.18 23.30
N ALA A 104 -7.73 0.05 23.50
CA ALA A 104 -7.96 -0.83 24.63
C ALA A 104 -7.71 -0.14 25.98
N LYS A 105 -6.84 0.88 26.02
CA LYS A 105 -6.48 1.61 27.25
C LYS A 105 -7.31 2.86 27.52
N LEU A 106 -8.18 3.29 26.61
CA LEU A 106 -8.96 4.52 26.77
C LEU A 106 -10.45 4.17 26.78
N GLN A 107 -11.17 4.47 27.86
CA GLN A 107 -12.63 4.29 27.97
C GLN A 107 -13.37 5.22 27.00
N MET A 108 -13.33 4.89 25.71
CA MET A 108 -13.84 5.74 24.63
C MET A 108 -15.36 5.60 24.48
N LYS A 109 -16.06 6.74 24.34
CA LYS A 109 -17.48 6.83 23.97
C LYS A 109 -17.75 6.09 22.64
N ARG A 110 -18.94 5.48 22.51
CA ARG A 110 -19.36 4.61 21.38
C ARG A 110 -19.06 5.18 19.98
N ALA A 111 -19.09 6.50 19.81
CA ALA A 111 -18.77 7.19 18.56
C ALA A 111 -17.30 7.02 18.09
N ARG A 112 -16.32 6.86 18.99
CA ARG A 112 -14.94 6.54 18.61
C ARG A 112 -14.81 5.07 18.22
N ARG A 113 -15.55 4.17 18.88
CA ARG A 113 -15.58 2.72 18.56
C ARG A 113 -16.04 2.44 17.12
N ILE A 114 -17.10 3.11 16.66
CA ILE A 114 -17.63 2.96 15.30
C ILE A 114 -16.63 3.43 14.24
N ALA A 115 -15.86 4.50 14.50
CA ALA A 115 -14.80 4.97 13.61
C ALA A 115 -13.79 3.87 13.27
N LEU A 116 -13.44 3.11 14.29
CA LEU A 116 -12.37 2.15 14.26
C LEU A 116 -12.80 0.90 13.53
N PHE A 117 -14.05 0.49 13.72
CA PHE A 117 -14.67 -0.53 12.89
C PHE A 117 -14.72 -0.13 11.42
N GLY A 118 -15.02 1.14 11.10
CA GLY A 118 -14.97 1.64 9.72
C GLY A 118 -13.56 1.54 9.12
N ILE A 119 -12.55 2.06 9.81
CA ILE A 119 -11.15 2.01 9.33
C ILE A 119 -10.66 0.55 9.20
N PHE A 120 -11.02 -0.31 10.15
CA PHE A 120 -10.65 -1.72 10.13
C PHE A 120 -11.31 -2.49 8.98
N ALA A 121 -12.60 -2.27 8.75
CA ALA A 121 -13.33 -2.91 7.65
C ALA A 121 -12.74 -2.53 6.29
N VAL A 122 -12.44 -1.24 6.07
CA VAL A 122 -11.85 -0.83 4.79
C VAL A 122 -10.38 -1.26 4.67
N GLY A 123 -9.63 -1.27 5.77
CA GLY A 123 -8.25 -1.80 5.79
C GLY A 123 -8.18 -3.28 5.40
N ILE A 124 -9.14 -4.11 5.86
CA ILE A 124 -9.26 -5.51 5.44
C ILE A 124 -9.53 -5.63 3.94
N ILE A 125 -10.39 -4.77 3.39
CA ILE A 125 -10.68 -4.77 1.95
C ILE A 125 -9.41 -4.45 1.14
N SER A 126 -8.60 -3.49 1.58
CA SER A 126 -7.31 -3.17 0.94
C SER A 126 -6.31 -4.33 1.01
N ILE A 127 -6.24 -5.05 2.14
CA ILE A 127 -5.39 -6.26 2.26
C ILE A 127 -5.87 -7.35 1.29
N LEU A 128 -7.18 -7.60 1.22
CA LEU A 128 -7.76 -8.59 0.31
C LEU A 128 -7.47 -8.23 -1.16
N ALA A 129 -7.57 -6.95 -1.53
CA ALA A 129 -7.21 -6.48 -2.86
C ALA A 129 -5.71 -6.70 -3.17
N SER A 130 -4.83 -6.50 -2.18
CA SER A 130 -3.39 -6.76 -2.31
C SER A 130 -3.08 -8.25 -2.52
N ILE A 131 -3.80 -9.14 -1.83
CA ILE A 131 -3.66 -10.60 -1.98
C ILE A 131 -4.13 -11.04 -3.38
N LEU A 132 -5.26 -10.52 -3.86
CA LEU A 132 -5.77 -10.81 -5.21
C LEU A 132 -4.78 -10.36 -6.30
N ARG A 133 -4.14 -9.20 -6.10
CA ARG A 133 -3.06 -8.73 -6.99
C ARG A 133 -1.88 -9.70 -7.00
N LEU A 134 -1.41 -10.14 -5.83
CA LEU A 134 -0.31 -11.11 -5.72
C LEU A 134 -0.64 -12.41 -6.46
N TRP A 135 -1.88 -12.90 -6.32
CA TRP A 135 -2.35 -14.07 -7.05
C TRP A 135 -2.34 -13.84 -8.57
N ALA A 136 -2.82 -12.69 -9.05
CA ALA A 136 -2.74 -12.33 -10.47
C ALA A 136 -1.29 -12.22 -10.98
N LEU A 137 -0.37 -11.73 -10.15
CA LEU A 137 1.06 -11.68 -10.47
C LEU A 137 1.68 -13.08 -10.57
N THR A 138 1.30 -14.01 -9.68
CA THR A 138 1.76 -15.40 -9.74
C THR A 138 1.24 -16.14 -10.98
N LEU A 139 0.02 -15.83 -11.41
CA LEU A 139 -0.54 -16.38 -12.64
C LEU A 139 0.21 -15.85 -13.87
N TRP A 140 0.55 -14.56 -13.87
CA TRP A 140 1.42 -13.93 -14.87
C TRP A 140 2.78 -14.59 -15.00
N ALA A 141 3.40 -14.91 -13.86
CA ALA A 141 4.70 -15.54 -13.81
C ALA A 141 4.67 -16.99 -14.35
N ALA A 142 3.49 -17.63 -14.35
CA ALA A 142 3.32 -19.03 -14.74
C ALA A 142 2.88 -19.22 -16.19
N THR A 143 2.30 -18.22 -16.85
CA THR A 143 1.78 -18.32 -18.23
C THR A 143 2.72 -17.67 -19.27
N TRP A 144 2.98 -18.37 -20.38
CA TRP A 144 3.83 -17.89 -21.49
C TRP A 144 3.21 -16.78 -22.36
N ASP A 145 1.93 -16.43 -22.15
CA ASP A 145 1.21 -15.39 -22.89
C ASP A 145 1.21 -14.04 -22.15
N ALA A 146 2.38 -13.38 -22.10
CA ALA A 146 2.60 -12.12 -21.39
C ALA A 146 1.62 -10.97 -21.74
N PRO A 147 1.14 -10.76 -22.98
CA PRO A 147 0.25 -9.62 -23.28
C PRO A 147 -1.17 -9.80 -22.72
N TYR A 148 -1.74 -11.00 -22.81
CA TYR A 148 -3.14 -11.28 -22.45
C TYR A 148 -3.35 -11.37 -20.93
N ALA A 149 -2.34 -11.86 -20.20
CA ALA A 149 -2.38 -11.88 -18.75
C ALA A 149 -2.27 -10.45 -18.16
N GLY A 150 -1.73 -9.47 -18.91
CA GLY A 150 -1.37 -8.10 -18.46
C GLY A 150 -2.53 -7.22 -18.00
N GLY A 151 -3.61 -7.26 -18.77
CA GLY A 151 -4.81 -6.47 -18.53
C GLY A 151 -5.36 -6.61 -17.11
N PRO A 152 -5.60 -7.84 -16.60
CA PRO A 152 -6.15 -8.01 -15.26
C PRO A 152 -5.26 -7.44 -14.15
N ILE A 153 -3.92 -7.50 -14.26
CA ILE A 153 -3.02 -6.91 -13.24
C ILE A 153 -3.24 -5.40 -13.11
N LEU A 154 -3.39 -4.70 -14.23
CA LEU A 154 -3.60 -3.26 -14.25
C LEU A 154 -4.96 -2.90 -13.63
N LEU A 155 -6.01 -3.68 -13.93
CA LEU A 155 -7.33 -3.49 -13.33
C LEU A 155 -7.31 -3.71 -11.81
N TYR A 156 -6.70 -4.81 -11.34
CA TYR A 156 -6.58 -5.08 -9.90
C TYR A 156 -5.76 -4.01 -9.18
N THR A 157 -4.68 -3.51 -9.81
CA THR A 157 -3.89 -2.38 -9.29
C THR A 157 -4.74 -1.13 -9.08
N GLN A 158 -5.60 -0.81 -10.06
CA GLN A 158 -6.47 0.36 -9.98
C GLN A 158 -7.53 0.20 -8.89
N VAL A 159 -8.18 -0.97 -8.81
CA VAL A 159 -9.17 -1.24 -7.75
C VAL A 159 -8.54 -1.15 -6.37
N GLU A 160 -7.34 -1.69 -6.19
CA GLU A 160 -6.58 -1.62 -4.93
C GLU A 160 -6.27 -0.18 -4.52
N LEU A 161 -5.71 0.64 -5.43
CA LEU A 161 -5.40 2.04 -5.15
C LEU A 161 -6.65 2.85 -4.80
N ASN A 162 -7.73 2.67 -5.55
CA ASN A 162 -8.99 3.38 -5.29
C ASN A 162 -9.59 2.98 -3.94
N ALA A 163 -9.61 1.68 -3.61
CA ALA A 163 -10.07 1.21 -2.30
C ALA A 163 -9.20 1.77 -1.16
N ALA A 164 -7.87 1.78 -1.34
CA ALA A 164 -6.94 2.31 -0.36
C ALA A 164 -7.10 3.82 -0.14
N MET A 165 -7.34 4.62 -1.19
CA MET A 165 -7.64 6.06 -1.08
C MET A 165 -8.95 6.33 -0.33
N ILE A 166 -9.99 5.53 -0.60
CA ILE A 166 -11.27 5.62 0.14
C ILE A 166 -11.04 5.31 1.62
N SER A 167 -10.23 4.28 1.92
CA SER A 167 -9.87 3.89 3.29
C SER A 167 -9.19 5.02 4.07
N ALA A 168 -8.27 5.74 3.42
CA ALA A 168 -7.52 6.84 4.03
C ALA A 168 -8.38 8.10 4.25
N SER A 169 -9.44 8.27 3.46
CA SER A 169 -10.33 9.44 3.55
C SER A 169 -11.42 9.28 4.61
N PHE A 170 -11.77 8.03 4.96
CA PHE A 170 -12.82 7.71 5.93
C PHE A 170 -12.65 8.34 7.32
N PRO A 171 -11.44 8.39 7.93
CA PRO A 171 -11.22 9.05 9.22
C PRO A 171 -11.51 10.56 9.19
N ALA A 172 -11.13 11.23 8.11
CA ALA A 172 -11.35 12.67 7.91
C ALA A 172 -12.85 12.98 7.73
N LEU A 173 -13.55 12.17 6.94
CA LEU A 173 -14.99 12.32 6.72
C LEU A 173 -15.77 12.22 8.04
N LYS A 174 -15.40 11.26 8.89
CA LYS A 174 -16.02 11.14 10.22
C LYS A 174 -15.73 12.35 11.11
N ALA A 175 -14.50 12.83 11.13
CA ALA A 175 -14.12 13.98 11.94
C ALA A 175 -14.98 15.21 11.57
N LEU A 176 -15.23 15.41 10.28
CA LEU A 176 -16.09 16.47 9.78
C LEU A 176 -17.56 16.28 10.19
N VAL A 177 -18.13 15.09 9.94
CA VAL A 177 -19.54 14.79 10.26
C VAL A 177 -19.84 14.91 11.75
N THR A 178 -18.89 14.56 12.62
CA THR A 178 -19.05 14.69 14.08
C THR A 178 -18.94 16.15 14.55
N HIS A 179 -18.35 17.04 13.77
CA HIS A 179 -18.16 18.46 14.15
C HIS A 179 -19.32 19.35 13.68
N THR A 180 -20.10 18.89 12.70
CA THR A 180 -21.24 19.61 12.10
C THR A 180 -22.60 19.19 12.64
N LEU A 181 -22.70 18.03 13.31
CA LEU A 181 -23.90 17.49 13.96
C LEU A 181 -23.79 17.60 15.48
#